data_AF-A0A4Z1K890-F1
#
_entry.id   AF-A0A4Z1K890-F1
#
_cell.length_a   1.000
_cell.length_b   1.000
_cell.length_c   1.000
_cell.angle_alpha   90.00
_cell.angle_beta   90.00
_cell.angle_gamma   90.00
#
_symmetry.space_group_name_H-M   'P 1'
#
loop_
_entity.id
_entity.type
_entity.pdbx_description
1 polymer ?
#
loop_
_entity_poly.entity_id
_entity_poly.type
_entity_poly.pdbx_seq_one_letter_code
_entity_poly.pdbx_strand_id
1 'polypeptide(L)'
;MEKFMENGIYLLIDLHITSTYIYIDSTTWTNQKFSAYVDMVDAFAFYTNTLGFYLVDNPVTDSSTSLAPLSKAAVRDVKGYIKARGYRSIPIGGYVLTDSDYAQETYRLAADYMACGNSSIDFWALTDYSWCDNSTFTSSNYSRLTESFSDYPLPIFLADYACEPTTEDNSDVAGRIFDEVGTIYGPEMSDIWSGGILYEWARSSDSDPNDYALVNLTDNTIQLNQNYKSLSAQLAAINPSITQISAYTPTITTAPSCPDENAAWAASTILPPTANTLLCDCMIASLHCKVDPSASVNTIASVQATLCTSNSTICDGFTSNVTSSTCDGFTSNVTSSTYGAFSVCSPWQQVSWAINQYYLNTGGCSQKTTTASLQALEALNSSCINLLAKAGPLGKSPIYSDITIANSATDSNITSVYSDTSTDSSRSLSGGTIAGIVVGILLALIAAGSLILFYLRKRKLRKSHIAQELEASTPGQHDTPAELGNDGQKAELWANDTSTNTGTTSPKELAHEGDAMLPRNQNESREICEMA
;
A
#
# COMPACT_ATOMS: atom_id res chain seq x y z
N MET A 1 -17.12 -5.20 13.43
CA MET A 1 -16.78 -6.50 12.82
C MET A 1 -17.66 -7.64 13.32
N GLU A 2 -17.64 -7.99 14.61
CA GLU A 2 -18.44 -9.12 15.14
C GLU A 2 -19.95 -9.00 14.87
N LYS A 3 -20.53 -7.81 15.06
CA LYS A 3 -21.95 -7.56 14.74
C LYS A 3 -22.30 -7.79 13.27
N PHE A 4 -21.38 -7.47 12.35
CA PHE A 4 -21.55 -7.78 10.93
C PHE A 4 -21.49 -9.28 10.69
N MET A 5 -20.50 -9.96 11.30
CA MET A 5 -20.34 -11.41 11.20
C MET A 5 -21.54 -12.20 11.74
N GLU A 6 -22.14 -11.77 12.85
CA GLU A 6 -23.37 -12.34 13.42
C GLU A 6 -24.55 -12.34 12.42
N ASN A 7 -24.53 -11.41 11.45
CA ASN A 7 -25.52 -11.26 10.41
C ASN A 7 -25.03 -11.76 9.04
N GLY A 8 -23.88 -12.46 8.98
CA GLY A 8 -23.31 -12.95 7.73
C GLY A 8 -22.78 -11.85 6.80
N ILE A 9 -22.54 -10.64 7.32
CA ILE A 9 -22.05 -9.50 6.54
C ILE A 9 -20.52 -9.49 6.52
N TYR A 10 -19.98 -9.44 5.30
CA TYR A 10 -18.55 -9.32 5.03
C TYR A 10 -18.19 -7.89 4.63
N LEU A 11 -16.92 -7.53 4.79
CA LEU A 11 -16.43 -6.19 4.49
C LEU A 11 -15.27 -6.25 3.49
N LEU A 12 -15.38 -5.48 2.42
CA LEU A 12 -14.26 -4.99 1.64
C LEU A 12 -13.86 -3.64 2.21
N ILE A 13 -12.56 -3.42 2.40
CA ILE A 13 -12.05 -2.26 3.15
C ILE A 13 -10.99 -1.56 2.33
N ASP A 14 -11.19 -0.28 2.07
CA ASP A 14 -10.16 0.60 1.51
C ASP A 14 -8.98 0.77 2.47
N LEU A 15 -7.78 0.55 1.96
CA LEU A 15 -6.54 0.89 2.67
C LEU A 15 -6.20 2.38 2.54
N HIS A 16 -6.87 3.08 1.62
CA HIS A 16 -6.66 4.48 1.36
C HIS A 16 -7.28 5.36 2.44
N ILE A 17 -6.47 6.25 2.99
CA ILE A 17 -6.87 7.48 3.66
C ILE A 17 -6.27 8.68 2.92
N THR A 18 -6.73 9.90 3.20
CA THR A 18 -6.29 11.13 2.52
C THR A 18 -4.76 11.27 2.45
N SER A 19 -4.03 10.90 3.51
CA SER A 19 -2.56 11.00 3.55
C SER A 19 -1.80 9.91 2.78
N THR A 20 -2.51 8.88 2.32
CA THR A 20 -1.92 7.70 1.66
C THR A 20 -2.29 7.59 0.18
N TYR A 21 -3.07 8.56 -0.32
CA TYR A 21 -3.57 8.57 -1.68
C TYR A 21 -2.39 8.59 -2.68
N ILE A 22 -2.49 7.77 -3.73
CA ILE A 22 -1.59 7.83 -4.88
C ILE A 22 -2.38 8.54 -5.97
N TYR A 23 -1.94 9.73 -6.36
CA TYR A 23 -2.65 10.58 -7.33
C TYR A 23 -1.66 11.50 -8.04
N ILE A 24 -2.14 12.30 -9.00
CA ILE A 24 -1.26 13.14 -9.85
C ILE A 24 -0.45 14.18 -9.06
N ASP A 25 -0.93 14.57 -7.87
CA ASP A 25 -0.25 15.46 -6.92
C ASP A 25 0.55 14.71 -5.84
N SER A 26 0.45 13.37 -5.80
CA SER A 26 1.05 12.48 -4.80
C SER A 26 1.65 11.22 -5.45
N THR A 27 2.56 11.44 -6.40
CA THR A 27 3.16 10.43 -7.31
C THR A 27 4.27 9.59 -6.67
N THR A 28 4.08 9.18 -5.41
CA THR A 28 5.08 8.43 -4.64
C THR A 28 4.50 7.19 -3.97
N TRP A 29 5.32 6.15 -3.86
CA TRP A 29 5.11 5.01 -2.99
C TRP A 29 6.23 4.99 -1.95
N THR A 30 5.90 5.31 -0.69
CA THR A 30 6.88 5.49 0.38
C THR A 30 6.61 4.55 1.55
N ASN A 31 7.61 4.34 2.41
CA ASN A 31 7.51 3.59 3.65
C ASN A 31 6.44 4.17 4.59
N GLN A 32 6.19 5.49 4.56
CA GLN A 32 5.09 6.09 5.30
C GLN A 32 3.71 5.64 4.79
N LYS A 33 3.50 5.63 3.47
CA LYS A 33 2.26 5.13 2.87
C LYS A 33 2.10 3.62 3.11
N PHE A 34 3.20 2.87 2.96
CA PHE A 34 3.24 1.44 3.25
C PHE A 34 2.86 1.14 4.70
N SER A 35 3.47 1.83 5.68
CA SER A 35 3.13 1.68 7.11
C SER A 35 1.64 1.90 7.36
N ALA A 36 1.05 2.97 6.82
CA ALA A 36 -0.37 3.26 7.00
C ALA A 36 -1.28 2.18 6.40
N TYR A 37 -0.93 1.62 5.23
CA TYR A 37 -1.67 0.49 4.65
C TYR A 37 -1.58 -0.75 5.53
N VAL A 38 -0.39 -1.07 6.04
CA VAL A 38 -0.22 -2.29 6.87
C VAL A 38 -0.79 -2.14 8.28
N ASP A 39 -0.91 -0.92 8.82
CA ASP A 39 -1.63 -0.64 10.06
C ASP A 39 -3.12 -0.98 9.91
N MET A 40 -3.73 -0.61 8.78
CA MET A 40 -5.11 -0.98 8.45
C MET A 40 -5.24 -2.50 8.27
N VAL A 41 -4.28 -3.15 7.60
CA VAL A 41 -4.24 -4.61 7.51
C VAL A 41 -4.18 -5.25 8.91
N ASP A 42 -3.29 -4.77 9.79
CA ASP A 42 -3.14 -5.29 11.16
C ASP A 42 -4.42 -5.13 11.98
N ALA A 43 -5.16 -4.03 11.79
CA ALA A 43 -6.43 -3.79 12.45
C ALA A 43 -7.53 -4.77 12.02
N PHE A 44 -7.51 -5.25 10.76
CA PHE A 44 -8.61 -6.02 10.18
C PHE A 44 -8.29 -7.48 9.82
N ALA A 45 -7.02 -7.89 9.83
CA ALA A 45 -6.61 -9.21 9.34
C ALA A 45 -7.09 -10.39 10.18
N PHE A 46 -7.36 -10.17 11.47
CA PHE A 46 -7.81 -11.22 12.39
C PHE A 46 -9.30 -11.56 12.24
N TYR A 47 -10.09 -10.72 11.58
CA TYR A 47 -11.51 -10.97 11.39
C TYR A 47 -11.75 -11.87 10.16
N THR A 48 -12.49 -12.96 10.37
CA THR A 48 -12.81 -13.90 9.30
C THR A 48 -13.79 -13.34 8.26
N ASN A 49 -14.54 -12.28 8.61
CA ASN A 49 -15.44 -11.58 7.71
C ASN A 49 -14.83 -10.34 7.02
N THR A 50 -13.51 -10.13 7.13
CA THR A 50 -12.77 -9.26 6.22
C THR A 50 -12.66 -9.97 4.88
N LEU A 51 -13.50 -9.61 3.90
CA LEU A 51 -13.51 -10.27 2.59
C LEU A 51 -12.20 -10.04 1.85
N GLY A 52 -11.73 -8.80 1.83
CA GLY A 52 -10.58 -8.34 1.09
C GLY A 52 -10.28 -6.87 1.37
N PHE A 53 -9.23 -6.35 0.75
CA PHE A 53 -8.90 -4.94 0.80
C PHE A 53 -8.82 -4.32 -0.59
N TYR A 54 -9.33 -3.11 -0.73
CA TYR A 54 -9.04 -2.26 -1.87
C TYR A 54 -7.74 -1.50 -1.60
N LEU A 55 -6.78 -1.65 -2.52
CA LEU A 55 -5.50 -0.94 -2.48
C LEU A 55 -5.27 -0.14 -3.78
N VAL A 56 -6.02 -0.46 -4.83
CA VAL A 56 -5.94 0.25 -6.09
C VAL A 56 -7.26 0.97 -6.25
N ASP A 57 -7.25 2.25 -5.99
CA ASP A 57 -8.37 3.13 -6.31
C ASP A 57 -8.21 3.68 -7.74
N ASN A 58 -9.09 4.58 -8.13
CA ASN A 58 -9.19 5.36 -9.35
C ASN A 58 -8.01 6.30 -9.73
N PRO A 59 -6.77 6.29 -9.16
CA PRO A 59 -5.61 6.91 -9.79
C PRO A 59 -5.34 6.58 -11.25
N VAL A 60 -5.88 5.51 -11.82
CA VAL A 60 -5.56 5.08 -13.18
C VAL A 60 -6.67 5.53 -14.13
N THR A 61 -6.63 6.81 -14.48
CA THR A 61 -7.44 7.42 -15.54
C THR A 61 -6.60 7.56 -16.80
N ASP A 62 -7.22 7.96 -17.92
CA ASP A 62 -6.52 8.28 -19.17
C ASP A 62 -5.35 9.25 -18.97
N SER A 63 -5.50 10.19 -18.03
CA SER A 63 -4.50 11.22 -17.74
C SER A 63 -3.39 10.78 -16.79
N SER A 64 -3.53 9.61 -16.17
CA SER A 64 -2.73 9.19 -15.03
C SER A 64 -2.29 7.72 -15.08
N THR A 65 -2.37 7.07 -16.24
CA THR A 65 -1.91 5.68 -16.46
C THR A 65 -0.47 5.45 -16.01
N SER A 66 0.40 6.46 -16.16
CA SER A 66 1.80 6.41 -15.69
C SER A 66 1.96 6.18 -14.17
N LEU A 67 0.90 6.36 -13.37
CA LEU A 67 0.93 6.11 -11.92
C LEU A 67 0.69 4.63 -11.55
N ALA A 68 0.14 3.82 -12.46
CA ALA A 68 -0.19 2.42 -12.18
C ALA A 68 0.99 1.57 -11.61
N PRO A 69 2.28 1.79 -11.97
CA PRO A 69 3.39 1.07 -11.35
C PRO A 69 3.50 1.30 -9.83
N LEU A 70 3.08 2.47 -9.32
CA LEU A 70 3.08 2.77 -7.88
C LEU A 70 2.05 1.89 -7.16
N SER A 71 0.81 1.85 -7.67
CA SER A 71 -0.25 1.01 -7.10
C SER A 71 0.13 -0.47 -7.17
N LYS A 72 0.75 -0.91 -8.27
CA LYS A 72 1.18 -2.31 -8.42
C LYS A 72 2.32 -2.68 -7.47
N ALA A 73 3.25 -1.75 -7.19
CA ALA A 73 4.26 -1.92 -6.15
C ALA A 73 3.63 -1.97 -4.74
N ALA A 74 2.62 -1.15 -4.47
CA ALA A 74 1.89 -1.20 -3.21
C ALA A 74 1.20 -2.55 -3.00
N VAL A 75 0.58 -3.13 -4.05
CA VAL A 75 -0.01 -4.47 -4.00
C VAL A 75 1.04 -5.52 -3.67
N ARG A 76 2.20 -5.49 -4.36
CA ARG A 76 3.34 -6.37 -4.08
C ARG A 76 3.74 -6.31 -2.62
N ASP A 77 3.95 -5.11 -2.10
CA ASP A 77 4.52 -4.89 -0.77
C ASP A 77 3.51 -5.26 0.33
N VAL A 78 2.23 -4.89 0.20
CA VAL A 78 1.19 -5.25 1.18
C VAL A 78 0.91 -6.75 1.19
N LYS A 79 0.85 -7.42 0.03
CA LYS A 79 0.75 -8.89 -0.02
C LYS A 79 1.97 -9.56 0.60
N GLY A 80 3.16 -9.00 0.36
CA GLY A 80 4.40 -9.42 1.02
C GLY A 80 4.30 -9.32 2.54
N TYR A 81 3.75 -8.23 3.06
CA TYR A 81 3.52 -8.04 4.50
C TYR A 81 2.53 -9.04 5.08
N ILE A 82 1.35 -9.20 4.46
CA ILE A 82 0.33 -10.18 4.88
C ILE A 82 0.94 -11.58 4.99
N LYS A 83 1.72 -11.99 3.99
CA LYS A 83 2.43 -13.28 3.98
C LYS A 83 3.46 -13.35 5.11
N ALA A 84 4.28 -12.32 5.29
CA ALA A 84 5.34 -12.31 6.29
C ALA A 84 4.80 -12.28 7.73
N ARG A 85 3.61 -11.70 7.96
CA ARG A 85 2.89 -11.77 9.26
C ARG A 85 2.28 -13.14 9.54
N GLY A 86 2.17 -14.01 8.53
CA GLY A 86 1.45 -15.27 8.65
C GLY A 86 -0.06 -15.09 8.83
N TYR A 87 -0.60 -13.97 8.35
CA TYR A 87 -2.05 -13.79 8.30
C TYR A 87 -2.69 -14.72 7.28
N ARG A 88 -4.02 -14.87 7.37
CA ARG A 88 -4.79 -15.46 6.27
C ARG A 88 -4.45 -14.72 4.98
N SER A 89 -4.41 -15.44 3.86
CA SER A 89 -4.28 -14.85 2.52
C SER A 89 -5.56 -14.06 2.18
N ILE A 90 -5.66 -12.86 2.74
CA ILE A 90 -6.75 -11.91 2.47
C ILE A 90 -6.48 -11.32 1.09
N PRO A 91 -7.44 -11.39 0.15
CA PRO A 91 -7.23 -10.90 -1.19
C PRO A 91 -7.09 -9.38 -1.22
N ILE A 92 -6.19 -8.88 -2.07
CA ILE A 92 -5.99 -7.46 -2.35
C ILE A 92 -6.45 -7.19 -3.77
N GLY A 93 -7.39 -6.27 -3.94
CA GLY A 93 -7.90 -5.89 -5.24
C GLY A 93 -7.88 -4.40 -5.48
N GLY A 94 -8.59 -4.03 -6.53
CA GLY A 94 -8.71 -2.67 -6.99
C GLY A 94 -10.08 -2.39 -7.58
N TYR A 95 -10.39 -1.11 -7.73
CA TYR A 95 -11.54 -0.68 -8.52
C TYR A 95 -11.20 0.52 -9.40
N VAL A 96 -12.02 0.73 -10.43
CA VAL A 96 -11.92 1.85 -11.36
C VAL A 96 -13.30 2.32 -11.79
N LEU A 97 -13.42 3.62 -12.08
CA LEU A 97 -14.63 4.21 -12.63
C LEU A 97 -14.73 3.96 -14.14
N THR A 98 -15.92 3.57 -14.61
CA THR A 98 -16.21 3.20 -16.00
C THR A 98 -16.88 4.30 -16.84
N ASP A 99 -17.02 5.50 -16.28
CA ASP A 99 -17.79 6.63 -16.86
C ASP A 99 -17.53 6.84 -18.38
N SER A 100 -18.63 7.11 -19.08
CA SER A 100 -18.75 7.38 -20.51
C SER A 100 -17.79 8.43 -21.10
N ASP A 101 -17.26 9.36 -20.31
CA ASP A 101 -16.29 10.37 -20.75
C ASP A 101 -14.84 9.86 -20.76
N TYR A 102 -14.56 8.73 -20.10
CA TYR A 102 -13.26 8.06 -20.17
C TYR A 102 -13.15 7.22 -21.44
N ALA A 103 -11.95 7.13 -22.00
CA ALA A 103 -11.69 6.19 -23.08
C ALA A 103 -12.14 4.80 -22.61
N GLN A 104 -13.16 4.32 -23.29
CA GLN A 104 -13.93 3.10 -23.10
C GLN A 104 -13.11 1.79 -23.01
N GLU A 105 -11.77 1.87 -22.95
CA GLU A 105 -10.79 0.78 -22.91
C GLU A 105 -9.81 0.89 -21.73
N THR A 106 -9.62 2.09 -21.14
CA THR A 106 -8.61 2.29 -20.08
C THR A 106 -8.90 1.48 -18.83
N TYR A 107 -10.18 1.30 -18.46
CA TYR A 107 -10.56 0.45 -17.34
C TYR A 107 -10.12 -1.02 -17.54
N ARG A 108 -10.17 -1.53 -18.78
CA ARG A 108 -9.74 -2.89 -19.11
C ARG A 108 -8.21 -2.99 -19.12
N LEU A 109 -7.52 -2.00 -19.70
CA LEU A 109 -6.06 -1.92 -19.65
C LEU A 109 -5.55 -1.85 -18.21
N ALA A 110 -6.22 -1.09 -17.34
CA ALA A 110 -5.91 -1.03 -15.92
C ALA A 110 -6.11 -2.40 -15.25
N ALA A 111 -7.24 -3.07 -15.51
CA ALA A 111 -7.52 -4.40 -14.98
C ALA A 111 -6.44 -5.43 -15.41
N ASP A 112 -6.07 -5.45 -16.69
CA ASP A 112 -5.05 -6.35 -17.24
C ASP A 112 -3.66 -6.04 -16.67
N TYR A 113 -3.28 -4.76 -16.61
CA TYR A 113 -2.02 -4.34 -16.03
C TYR A 113 -1.93 -4.72 -14.55
N MET A 114 -2.99 -4.55 -13.78
CA MET A 114 -2.97 -4.92 -12.37
C MET A 114 -2.95 -6.44 -12.16
N ALA A 115 -3.54 -7.22 -13.07
CA ALA A 115 -3.55 -8.68 -13.02
C ALA A 115 -2.29 -9.37 -13.62
N CYS A 116 -1.51 -8.67 -14.46
CA CYS A 116 -0.34 -9.28 -15.11
C CYS A 116 0.87 -9.47 -14.17
N GLY A 117 1.82 -10.34 -14.55
CA GLY A 117 3.11 -10.50 -13.88
C GLY A 117 3.04 -11.01 -12.42
N ASN A 118 4.13 -10.85 -11.67
CA ASN A 118 4.30 -11.46 -10.33
C ASN A 118 3.71 -10.63 -9.17
N SER A 119 3.19 -9.44 -9.46
CA SER A 119 2.63 -8.50 -8.49
C SER A 119 1.17 -8.25 -8.82
N SER A 120 0.42 -9.33 -8.99
CA SER A 120 -0.99 -9.28 -9.38
C SER A 120 -1.90 -9.00 -8.20
N ILE A 121 -2.98 -8.25 -8.47
CA ILE A 121 -4.18 -8.22 -7.64
C ILE A 121 -4.88 -9.59 -7.61
N ASP A 122 -5.84 -9.75 -6.70
CA ASP A 122 -6.63 -10.97 -6.49
C ASP A 122 -8.07 -10.85 -6.98
N PHE A 123 -8.59 -9.63 -7.14
CA PHE A 123 -9.88 -9.31 -7.75
C PHE A 123 -9.85 -7.90 -8.33
N TRP A 124 -10.77 -7.61 -9.24
CA TRP A 124 -10.97 -6.28 -9.81
C TRP A 124 -12.43 -5.87 -9.66
N ALA A 125 -12.71 -4.60 -9.44
CA ALA A 125 -14.07 -4.12 -9.37
C ALA A 125 -14.26 -2.87 -10.21
N LEU A 126 -15.51 -2.60 -10.57
CA LEU A 126 -15.88 -1.46 -11.39
C LEU A 126 -16.90 -0.63 -10.62
N THR A 127 -16.71 0.67 -10.58
CA THR A 127 -17.77 1.58 -10.13
C THR A 127 -18.49 2.06 -11.38
N ASP A 128 -19.78 1.77 -11.50
CA ASP A 128 -20.54 2.05 -12.71
C ASP A 128 -21.94 2.60 -12.37
N TYR A 129 -22.24 3.76 -12.94
CA TYR A 129 -23.46 4.53 -12.69
C TYR A 129 -24.35 4.62 -13.95
N SER A 130 -24.08 3.83 -15.00
CA SER A 130 -24.72 4.01 -16.32
C SER A 130 -26.07 3.32 -16.47
N TRP A 131 -26.51 2.56 -15.47
CA TRP A 131 -27.86 2.02 -15.43
C TRP A 131 -28.81 2.92 -14.63
N CYS A 132 -29.65 3.67 -15.33
CA CYS A 132 -30.78 4.41 -14.75
C CYS A 132 -32.10 3.65 -14.92
N ASP A 133 -33.08 3.92 -14.04
CA ASP A 133 -34.34 3.18 -13.95
C ASP A 133 -35.00 2.94 -15.34
N ASN A 134 -35.49 1.72 -15.58
CA ASN A 134 -36.07 1.26 -16.85
C ASN A 134 -35.08 1.18 -18.03
N SER A 135 -33.77 1.15 -17.76
CA SER A 135 -32.77 0.79 -18.76
C SER A 135 -32.83 -0.71 -19.08
N THR A 136 -31.94 -1.15 -19.96
CA THR A 136 -31.79 -2.54 -20.41
C THR A 136 -30.32 -2.91 -20.38
N PHE A 137 -30.01 -4.20 -20.42
CA PHE A 137 -28.63 -4.70 -20.50
C PHE A 137 -27.81 -4.02 -21.60
N THR A 138 -28.43 -3.71 -22.74
CA THR A 138 -27.76 -3.04 -23.85
C THR A 138 -27.70 -1.52 -23.68
N SER A 139 -28.81 -0.86 -23.31
CA SER A 139 -28.85 0.61 -23.22
C SER A 139 -28.06 1.17 -22.04
N SER A 140 -27.83 0.37 -21.00
CA SER A 140 -27.04 0.71 -19.80
C SER A 140 -25.54 0.54 -19.99
N ASN A 141 -25.05 0.06 -21.15
CA ASN A 141 -23.65 -0.32 -21.38
C ASN A 141 -23.18 -1.60 -20.64
N TYR A 142 -24.04 -2.26 -19.84
CA TYR A 142 -23.68 -3.50 -19.13
C TYR A 142 -23.32 -4.66 -20.07
N SER A 143 -23.94 -4.73 -21.25
CA SER A 143 -23.60 -5.72 -22.27
C SER A 143 -22.16 -5.61 -22.74
N ARG A 144 -21.70 -4.38 -22.94
CA ARG A 144 -20.34 -4.08 -23.38
C ARG A 144 -19.32 -4.31 -22.27
N LEU A 145 -19.65 -3.94 -21.02
CA LEU A 145 -18.80 -4.26 -19.86
C LEU A 145 -18.64 -5.78 -19.71
N THR A 146 -19.74 -6.51 -19.83
CA THR A 146 -19.73 -7.98 -19.72
C THR A 146 -18.93 -8.63 -20.83
N GLU A 147 -19.08 -8.17 -22.07
CA GLU A 147 -18.26 -8.63 -23.21
C GLU A 147 -16.78 -8.33 -22.96
N SER A 148 -16.46 -7.10 -22.52
CA SER A 148 -15.10 -6.63 -22.26
C SER A 148 -14.37 -7.44 -21.19
N PHE A 149 -15.08 -8.04 -20.24
CA PHE A 149 -14.49 -8.87 -19.16
C PHE A 149 -14.74 -10.38 -19.29
N SER A 150 -15.34 -10.83 -20.39
CA SER A 150 -15.70 -12.24 -20.60
C SER A 150 -14.51 -13.22 -20.56
N ASP A 151 -13.30 -12.73 -20.79
CA ASP A 151 -12.05 -13.48 -20.76
C ASP A 151 -11.12 -13.09 -19.59
N TYR A 152 -11.60 -12.31 -18.63
CA TYR A 152 -10.78 -11.83 -17.52
C TYR A 152 -10.57 -12.94 -16.46
N PRO A 153 -9.33 -13.19 -16.00
CA PRO A 153 -9.02 -14.38 -15.18
C PRO A 153 -9.29 -14.24 -13.68
N LEU A 154 -9.58 -13.04 -13.19
CA LEU A 154 -9.81 -12.79 -11.76
C LEU A 154 -11.29 -12.50 -11.50
N PRO A 155 -11.80 -12.73 -10.28
CA PRO A 155 -13.15 -12.32 -9.91
C PRO A 155 -13.37 -10.84 -10.16
N ILE A 156 -14.50 -10.51 -10.79
CA ILE A 156 -14.95 -9.13 -10.98
C ILE A 156 -16.34 -8.90 -10.44
N PHE A 157 -16.62 -7.69 -9.99
CA PHE A 157 -17.93 -7.28 -9.47
C PHE A 157 -18.07 -5.75 -9.53
N LEU A 158 -19.28 -5.25 -9.29
CA LEU A 158 -19.51 -3.81 -9.21
C LEU A 158 -19.22 -3.32 -7.78
N ALA A 159 -18.17 -2.52 -7.60
CA ALA A 159 -17.84 -1.92 -6.30
C ALA A 159 -18.87 -0.88 -5.88
N ASP A 160 -19.37 -0.11 -6.85
CA ASP A 160 -20.50 0.80 -6.69
C ASP A 160 -21.40 0.65 -7.91
N TYR A 161 -22.70 0.53 -7.68
CA TYR A 161 -23.71 0.77 -8.69
C TYR A 161 -24.87 1.56 -8.10
N ALA A 162 -25.39 2.49 -8.90
CA ALA A 162 -26.59 3.29 -8.68
C ALA A 162 -26.59 4.39 -9.74
N CYS A 163 -27.66 4.64 -10.48
CA CYS A 163 -27.68 5.83 -11.35
C CYS A 163 -27.69 7.15 -10.56
N GLU A 164 -27.05 8.15 -11.16
CA GLU A 164 -27.00 9.53 -10.71
C GLU A 164 -28.39 10.20 -10.76
N PRO A 165 -28.97 10.58 -9.60
CA PRO A 165 -30.35 11.07 -9.55
C PRO A 165 -30.65 12.30 -10.41
N THR A 166 -29.65 13.09 -10.81
CA THR A 166 -29.84 14.26 -11.69
C THR A 166 -30.01 13.91 -13.18
N THR A 167 -29.74 12.67 -13.58
CA THR A 167 -29.84 12.20 -14.97
C THR A 167 -31.19 11.55 -15.30
N GLU A 168 -32.04 11.36 -14.29
CA GLU A 168 -33.43 10.93 -14.48
C GLU A 168 -34.30 12.15 -14.82
N ASP A 169 -34.71 12.26 -16.09
CA ASP A 169 -35.64 13.28 -16.59
C ASP A 169 -37.00 13.19 -15.86
N ASN A 170 -37.10 13.86 -14.71
CA ASN A 170 -38.22 13.92 -13.77
C ASN A 170 -38.53 12.60 -13.04
N SER A 171 -38.08 12.46 -11.80
CA SER A 171 -38.96 12.35 -10.61
C SER A 171 -38.20 11.82 -9.40
N ASP A 172 -38.19 12.58 -8.31
CA ASP A 172 -37.93 12.12 -6.94
C ASP A 172 -36.82 11.06 -6.78
N VAL A 173 -35.64 11.52 -6.35
CA VAL A 173 -34.57 10.68 -5.78
C VAL A 173 -35.09 9.66 -4.72
N ALA A 174 -36.27 9.94 -4.16
CA ALA A 174 -37.13 9.02 -3.42
C ALA A 174 -37.95 8.08 -4.33
N GLY A 175 -37.34 7.11 -5.00
CA GLY A 175 -38.11 6.26 -5.89
C GLY A 175 -37.41 5.18 -6.71
N ARG A 176 -36.07 5.14 -6.72
CA ARG A 176 -35.30 4.21 -7.57
C ARG A 176 -35.82 2.79 -7.47
N ILE A 177 -36.07 2.15 -8.60
CA ILE A 177 -36.62 0.79 -8.64
C ILE A 177 -35.53 -0.29 -8.58
N PHE A 178 -34.27 0.07 -8.84
CA PHE A 178 -33.10 -0.79 -8.82
C PHE A 178 -33.23 -2.03 -9.70
N ASP A 179 -33.78 -1.88 -10.91
CA ASP A 179 -34.00 -3.00 -11.84
C ASP A 179 -32.69 -3.56 -12.43
N GLU A 180 -31.57 -2.84 -12.31
CA GLU A 180 -30.22 -3.35 -12.56
C GLU A 180 -29.86 -4.55 -11.70
N VAL A 181 -30.41 -4.66 -10.48
CA VAL A 181 -30.16 -5.79 -9.57
C VAL A 181 -30.57 -7.10 -10.24
N GLY A 182 -31.72 -7.13 -10.92
CA GLY A 182 -32.19 -8.29 -11.66
C GLY A 182 -31.21 -8.72 -12.76
N THR A 183 -30.55 -7.76 -13.40
CA THR A 183 -29.57 -8.01 -14.48
C THR A 183 -28.22 -8.47 -13.93
N ILE A 184 -27.69 -7.78 -12.90
CA ILE A 184 -26.41 -8.08 -12.25
C ILE A 184 -26.37 -9.54 -11.77
N TYR A 185 -27.45 -10.01 -11.15
CA TYR A 185 -27.57 -11.37 -10.65
C TYR A 185 -28.29 -12.32 -11.61
N GLY A 186 -28.61 -11.84 -12.82
CA GLY A 186 -29.31 -12.59 -13.87
C GLY A 186 -28.36 -13.38 -14.79
N PRO A 187 -28.90 -14.17 -15.72
CA PRO A 187 -28.11 -15.02 -16.61
C PRO A 187 -27.24 -14.24 -17.60
N GLU A 188 -27.48 -12.94 -17.81
CA GLU A 188 -26.66 -12.10 -18.68
C GLU A 188 -25.31 -11.75 -18.06
N MET A 189 -25.21 -11.70 -16.73
CA MET A 189 -24.00 -11.26 -16.02
C MET A 189 -23.43 -12.30 -15.06
N SER A 190 -24.25 -13.14 -14.41
CA SER A 190 -23.82 -14.00 -13.30
C SER A 190 -22.77 -15.07 -13.63
N ASP A 191 -22.54 -15.38 -14.91
CA ASP A 191 -21.45 -16.29 -15.33
C ASP A 191 -20.05 -15.61 -15.31
N ILE A 192 -20.02 -14.27 -15.35
CA ILE A 192 -18.80 -13.45 -15.42
C ILE A 192 -18.62 -12.60 -14.15
N TRP A 193 -19.72 -12.03 -13.65
CA TRP A 193 -19.73 -11.08 -12.54
C TRP A 193 -20.07 -11.77 -11.20
N SER A 194 -19.35 -11.38 -10.16
CA SER A 194 -19.50 -11.86 -8.78
C SER A 194 -20.47 -11.00 -7.96
N GLY A 195 -21.41 -10.31 -8.61
CA GLY A 195 -22.42 -9.45 -7.99
C GLY A 195 -22.03 -7.97 -7.97
N GLY A 196 -22.56 -7.23 -6.98
CA GLY A 196 -22.25 -5.81 -6.80
C GLY A 196 -22.65 -5.26 -5.43
N ILE A 197 -22.13 -4.09 -5.09
CA ILE A 197 -22.43 -3.32 -3.87
C ILE A 197 -23.09 -2.00 -4.30
N LEU A 198 -24.25 -1.69 -3.72
CA LEU A 198 -24.99 -0.46 -4.03
C LEU A 198 -24.36 0.75 -3.32
N TYR A 199 -24.21 1.87 -4.02
CA TYR A 199 -23.89 3.18 -3.44
C TYR A 199 -25.19 3.98 -3.17
N GLU A 200 -25.51 4.42 -1.95
CA GLU A 200 -24.84 4.18 -0.66
C GLU A 200 -25.85 4.00 0.50
N TRP A 201 -25.39 3.50 1.65
CA TRP A 201 -26.25 3.28 2.81
C TRP A 201 -26.85 4.59 3.37
N ALA A 202 -25.98 5.55 3.69
CA ALA A 202 -26.33 6.83 4.28
C ALA A 202 -25.53 7.92 3.60
N ARG A 203 -26.17 9.08 3.41
CA ARG A 203 -25.61 10.22 2.72
C ARG A 203 -24.27 10.66 3.30
N SER A 204 -23.26 10.82 2.45
CA SER A 204 -21.92 11.27 2.85
C SER A 204 -21.90 12.71 3.41
N SER A 205 -22.74 13.61 2.88
CA SER A 205 -22.82 15.01 3.31
C SER A 205 -24.22 15.62 3.12
N ASP A 206 -24.69 16.45 4.07
CA ASP A 206 -25.93 17.24 3.91
C ASP A 206 -25.89 18.13 2.66
N SER A 207 -24.71 18.53 2.19
CA SER A 207 -24.51 19.37 1.01
C SER A 207 -24.45 18.62 -0.33
N ASP A 208 -24.52 17.29 -0.32
CA ASP A 208 -24.42 16.49 -1.56
C ASP A 208 -25.67 16.70 -2.44
N PRO A 209 -25.61 17.35 -3.60
CA PRO A 209 -26.81 17.56 -4.41
C PRO A 209 -27.49 16.24 -4.83
N ASN A 210 -26.75 15.11 -4.76
CA ASN A 210 -27.13 13.82 -5.28
C ASN A 210 -27.46 12.87 -4.10
N ASP A 211 -28.75 12.60 -3.84
CA ASP A 211 -29.14 11.79 -2.68
C ASP A 211 -29.18 10.27 -2.97
N TYR A 212 -28.03 9.61 -2.90
CA TYR A 212 -27.94 8.16 -3.11
C TYR A 212 -28.41 7.31 -1.92
N ALA A 213 -28.80 7.93 -0.80
CA ALA A 213 -28.97 7.22 0.46
C ALA A 213 -30.16 6.24 0.47
N LEU A 214 -30.01 5.18 1.26
CA LEU A 214 -31.09 4.25 1.63
C LEU A 214 -31.77 4.62 2.94
N VAL A 215 -31.14 5.47 3.74
CA VAL A 215 -31.68 5.89 5.04
C VAL A 215 -31.60 7.39 5.23
N ASN A 216 -32.60 7.92 5.92
CA ASN A 216 -32.59 9.27 6.43
C ASN A 216 -32.08 9.23 7.87
N LEU A 217 -31.04 10.00 8.15
CA LEU A 217 -30.49 10.16 9.50
C LEU A 217 -31.02 11.47 10.09
N THR A 218 -31.69 11.41 11.25
CA THR A 218 -32.17 12.61 11.94
C THR A 218 -31.98 12.43 13.44
N ASP A 219 -31.24 13.30 14.11
CA ASP A 219 -31.01 13.27 15.57
C ASP A 219 -30.60 11.87 16.10
N ASN A 220 -29.68 11.19 15.40
CA ASN A 220 -29.24 9.81 15.66
C ASN A 220 -30.32 8.72 15.48
N THR A 221 -31.45 9.04 14.85
CA THR A 221 -32.45 8.05 14.43
C THR A 221 -32.27 7.69 12.96
N ILE A 222 -32.38 6.40 12.67
CA ILE A 222 -32.32 5.85 11.31
C ILE A 222 -33.74 5.60 10.84
N GLN A 223 -34.13 6.22 9.71
CA GLN A 223 -35.41 5.95 9.05
C GLN A 223 -35.14 5.39 7.64
N LEU A 224 -35.61 4.15 7.40
CA LEU A 224 -35.50 3.52 6.08
C LEU A 224 -36.38 4.27 5.08
N ASN A 225 -35.81 4.73 3.97
CA ASN A 225 -36.54 5.49 2.96
C ASN A 225 -37.13 4.57 1.88
N GLN A 226 -37.68 5.15 0.80
CA GLN A 226 -38.27 4.38 -0.28
C GLN A 226 -37.22 3.56 -1.07
N ASN A 227 -36.02 4.09 -1.27
CA ASN A 227 -34.92 3.40 -1.96
C ASN A 227 -34.55 2.10 -1.22
N TYR A 228 -34.48 2.12 0.12
CA TYR A 228 -34.26 0.89 0.88
C TYR A 228 -35.31 -0.18 0.60
N LYS A 229 -36.59 0.21 0.56
CA LYS A 229 -37.69 -0.73 0.30
C LYS A 229 -37.61 -1.32 -1.09
N SER A 230 -37.30 -0.51 -2.11
CA SER A 230 -37.13 -0.95 -3.49
C SER A 230 -35.95 -1.92 -3.61
N LEU A 231 -34.77 -1.56 -3.11
CA LEU A 231 -33.58 -2.42 -3.13
C LEU A 231 -33.83 -3.73 -2.38
N SER A 232 -34.44 -3.66 -1.19
CA SER A 232 -34.76 -4.84 -0.40
C SER A 232 -35.70 -5.79 -1.14
N ALA A 233 -36.68 -5.26 -1.88
CA ALA A 233 -37.58 -6.06 -2.71
C ALA A 233 -36.85 -6.72 -3.89
N GLN A 234 -35.97 -5.99 -4.58
CA GLN A 234 -35.16 -6.51 -5.68
C GLN A 234 -34.23 -7.63 -5.20
N LEU A 235 -33.43 -7.39 -4.16
CA LEU A 235 -32.51 -8.38 -3.60
C LEU A 235 -33.24 -9.63 -3.08
N ALA A 236 -34.43 -9.48 -2.49
CA ALA A 236 -35.23 -10.62 -2.03
C ALA A 236 -35.78 -11.48 -3.18
N ALA A 237 -35.88 -10.94 -4.40
CA ALA A 237 -36.32 -11.67 -5.59
C ALA A 237 -35.17 -12.42 -6.29
N ILE A 238 -33.91 -12.11 -5.95
CA ILE A 238 -32.73 -12.72 -6.58
C ILE A 238 -32.56 -14.18 -6.12
N ASN A 239 -32.35 -15.07 -7.10
CA ASN A 239 -32.04 -16.48 -6.88
C ASN A 239 -30.97 -16.92 -7.89
N PRO A 240 -29.68 -16.59 -7.64
CA PRO A 240 -28.63 -16.77 -8.61
C PRO A 240 -28.27 -18.25 -8.70
N SER A 241 -27.86 -18.69 -9.90
CA SER A 241 -27.32 -20.04 -10.08
C SER A 241 -25.95 -20.11 -9.40
N ILE A 242 -25.79 -20.99 -8.41
CA ILE A 242 -24.52 -21.13 -7.68
C ILE A 242 -23.74 -22.36 -8.19
N THR A 243 -22.46 -22.15 -8.48
CA THR A 243 -21.53 -23.25 -8.76
C THR A 243 -20.71 -23.55 -7.51
N GLN A 244 -20.79 -24.78 -7.01
CA GLN A 244 -19.96 -25.21 -5.88
C GLN A 244 -18.48 -25.26 -6.30
N ILE A 245 -17.57 -24.87 -5.41
CA ILE A 245 -16.12 -24.87 -5.71
C ILE A 245 -15.60 -26.24 -6.18
N SER A 246 -16.19 -27.34 -5.69
CA SER A 246 -15.85 -28.70 -6.11
C SER A 246 -16.31 -29.07 -7.53
N ALA A 247 -17.25 -28.31 -8.08
CA ALA A 247 -17.75 -28.45 -9.45
C ALA A 247 -17.22 -27.35 -10.39
N TYR A 248 -16.63 -26.29 -9.84
CA TYR A 248 -16.05 -25.20 -10.62
C TYR A 248 -14.75 -25.65 -11.28
N THR A 249 -14.70 -25.55 -12.60
CA THR A 249 -13.49 -25.78 -13.40
C THR A 249 -13.13 -24.46 -14.09
N PRO A 250 -12.04 -23.78 -13.71
CA PRO A 250 -11.64 -22.53 -14.35
C PRO A 250 -11.37 -22.77 -15.84
N THR A 251 -12.04 -22.01 -16.70
CA THR A 251 -11.82 -22.02 -18.15
C THR A 251 -10.71 -21.05 -18.56
N ILE A 252 -10.55 -19.97 -17.79
CA ILE A 252 -9.52 -18.95 -17.97
C ILE A 252 -8.48 -19.18 -16.88
N THR A 253 -7.31 -19.71 -17.26
CA THR A 253 -6.25 -20.09 -16.32
C THR A 253 -4.97 -19.28 -16.49
N THR A 254 -4.92 -18.41 -17.49
CA THR A 254 -3.72 -17.68 -17.86
C THR A 254 -3.88 -16.23 -17.41
N ALA A 255 -2.90 -15.72 -16.66
CA ALA A 255 -2.84 -14.30 -16.35
C ALA A 255 -2.75 -13.47 -17.64
N PRO A 256 -3.33 -12.27 -17.69
CA PRO A 256 -3.25 -11.44 -18.88
C PRO A 256 -1.80 -10.99 -19.10
N SER A 257 -1.48 -10.68 -20.36
CA SER A 257 -0.22 -9.99 -20.66
C SER A 257 -0.29 -8.56 -20.17
N CYS A 258 0.83 -8.00 -19.70
CA CYS A 258 0.86 -6.58 -19.37
C CYS A 258 0.66 -5.76 -20.65
N PRO A 259 -0.19 -4.72 -20.65
CA PRO A 259 -0.34 -3.85 -21.81
C PRO A 259 0.98 -3.19 -22.22
N ASP A 260 1.19 -3.06 -23.53
CA ASP A 260 2.37 -2.41 -24.09
C ASP A 260 2.31 -0.88 -23.88
N GLU A 261 3.45 -0.29 -23.51
CA GLU A 261 3.56 1.16 -23.32
C GLU A 261 3.30 1.93 -24.63
N ASN A 262 2.35 2.85 -24.62
CA ASN A 262 1.97 3.70 -25.75
C ASN A 262 1.30 5.01 -25.28
N ALA A 263 0.76 5.81 -26.21
CA ALA A 263 0.15 7.10 -25.89
C ALA A 263 -1.11 7.00 -25.00
N ALA A 264 -1.86 5.90 -25.08
CA ALA A 264 -3.03 5.63 -24.24
C ALA A 264 -2.65 4.91 -22.92
N TRP A 265 -1.52 4.21 -22.90
CA TRP A 265 -1.07 3.45 -21.73
C TRP A 265 0.40 3.74 -21.41
N ALA A 266 0.66 4.66 -20.48
CA ALA A 266 2.02 5.10 -20.14
C ALA A 266 2.61 4.39 -18.90
N ALA A 267 2.05 3.24 -18.51
CA ALA A 267 2.50 2.51 -17.32
C ALA A 267 3.61 1.51 -17.65
N SER A 268 4.77 1.69 -17.03
CA SER A 268 5.88 0.76 -17.20
C SER A 268 5.80 -0.47 -16.31
N THR A 269 6.25 -1.61 -16.83
CA THR A 269 6.34 -2.86 -16.04
C THR A 269 7.47 -2.85 -15.00
N ILE A 270 8.37 -1.86 -15.05
CA ILE A 270 9.41 -1.65 -14.04
C ILE A 270 8.78 -0.94 -12.84
N LEU A 271 8.63 -1.68 -11.74
CA LEU A 271 8.02 -1.16 -10.51
C LEU A 271 9.03 -0.42 -9.64
N PRO A 272 8.57 0.54 -8.80
CA PRO A 272 9.36 1.07 -7.69
C PRO A 272 9.99 -0.03 -6.81
N PRO A 273 11.10 0.27 -6.13
CA PRO A 273 11.70 -0.61 -5.13
C PRO A 273 10.69 -1.01 -4.03
N THR A 274 11.04 -2.02 -3.24
CA THR A 274 10.24 -2.39 -2.07
C THR A 274 10.24 -1.25 -1.06
N ALA A 275 9.07 -0.83 -0.56
CA ALA A 275 8.95 0.14 0.52
C ALA A 275 9.47 -0.43 1.86
N ASN A 276 10.79 -0.48 1.98
CA ASN A 276 11.49 -1.13 3.08
C ASN A 276 11.82 -0.11 4.18
N THR A 277 11.06 -0.14 5.27
CA THR A 277 11.27 0.76 6.42
C THR A 277 12.68 0.61 7.02
N LEU A 278 13.21 -0.62 7.11
CA LEU A 278 14.56 -0.85 7.62
C LEU A 278 15.62 -0.17 6.75
N LEU A 279 15.48 -0.20 5.42
CA LEU A 279 16.41 0.52 4.52
C LEU A 279 16.44 2.02 4.85
N CYS A 280 15.27 2.63 5.01
CA CYS A 280 15.14 4.06 5.28
C CYS A 280 15.66 4.44 6.67
N ASP A 281 15.45 3.57 7.68
CA ASP A 281 15.99 3.76 9.02
C ASP A 281 17.51 3.62 9.04
N CYS A 282 18.05 2.61 8.35
CA CYS A 282 19.49 2.44 8.17
C CYS A 282 20.12 3.64 7.44
N MET A 283 19.44 4.17 6.42
CA MET A 283 19.87 5.38 5.73
C MET A 283 19.94 6.54 6.72
N ILE A 284 18.88 6.80 7.50
CA ILE A 284 18.88 7.88 8.52
C ILE A 284 19.97 7.68 9.56
N ALA A 285 20.16 6.47 10.08
CA ALA A 285 21.18 6.17 11.08
C ALA A 285 22.61 6.41 10.56
N SER A 286 22.81 6.33 9.24
CA SER A 286 24.11 6.57 8.60
C SER A 286 24.46 8.05 8.38
N LEU A 287 23.49 8.97 8.55
CA LEU A 287 23.69 10.39 8.24
C LEU A 287 24.40 11.12 9.38
N HIS A 288 25.30 12.04 9.06
CA HIS A 288 25.87 12.94 10.06
C HIS A 288 24.92 14.10 10.36
N CYS A 289 24.23 14.58 9.33
CA CYS A 289 23.28 15.69 9.43
C CYS A 289 21.90 15.22 8.99
N LYS A 290 20.87 15.44 9.81
CA LYS A 290 19.49 15.09 9.45
C LYS A 290 18.52 16.18 9.88
N VAL A 291 17.35 16.20 9.26
CA VAL A 291 16.22 17.04 9.68
C VAL A 291 15.56 16.39 10.89
N ASP A 292 15.04 17.23 11.79
CA ASP A 292 14.15 16.77 12.85
C ASP A 292 12.91 16.08 12.23
N PRO A 293 12.60 14.81 12.58
CA PRO A 293 11.40 14.14 12.10
C PRO A 293 10.10 14.87 12.49
N SER A 294 10.11 15.75 13.50
CA SER A 294 8.95 16.57 13.88
C SER A 294 8.81 17.86 13.06
N ALA A 295 9.65 18.08 12.03
CA ALA A 295 9.52 19.23 11.15
C ALA A 295 8.15 19.21 10.44
N SER A 296 7.57 20.40 10.25
CA SER A 296 6.22 20.50 9.67
C SER A 296 6.19 19.95 8.24
N VAL A 297 5.09 19.26 7.88
CA VAL A 297 4.91 18.69 6.54
C VAL A 297 5.04 19.76 5.44
N ASN A 298 4.53 20.97 5.68
CA ASN A 298 4.64 22.09 4.74
C ASN A 298 6.11 22.53 4.55
N THR A 299 6.89 22.55 5.63
CA THR A 299 8.33 22.83 5.57
C THR A 299 9.03 21.75 4.75
N ILE A 300 8.78 20.47 5.04
CA ILE A 300 9.39 19.36 4.30
C ILE A 300 9.00 19.39 2.82
N ALA A 301 7.72 19.61 2.51
CA ALA A 301 7.23 19.65 1.13
C ALA A 301 7.82 20.83 0.34
N SER A 302 7.85 22.03 0.92
CA SER A 302 8.46 23.21 0.26
C SER A 302 9.95 23.00 0.00
N VAL A 303 10.64 22.38 0.95
CA VAL A 303 12.06 22.03 0.83
C VAL A 303 12.26 20.99 -0.27
N GLN A 304 11.47 19.93 -0.25
CA GLN A 304 11.48 18.85 -1.25
C GLN A 304 11.17 19.34 -2.66
N ALA A 305 10.22 20.27 -2.83
CA ALA A 305 9.86 20.85 -4.12
C ALA A 305 11.01 21.65 -4.76
N THR A 306 11.94 22.15 -3.94
CA THR A 306 13.12 22.89 -4.42
C THR A 306 14.38 22.03 -4.44
N LEU A 307 14.35 20.81 -3.88
CA LEU A 307 15.44 19.86 -4.01
C LEU A 307 15.74 19.64 -5.49
N CYS A 308 17.04 19.62 -5.84
CA CYS A 308 17.49 19.22 -7.17
C CYS A 308 17.05 20.16 -8.31
N THR A 309 16.52 21.34 -7.99
CA THR A 309 16.24 22.40 -8.96
C THR A 309 17.34 23.46 -8.93
N SER A 310 17.47 24.23 -10.01
CA SER A 310 18.34 25.42 -10.04
C SER A 310 17.94 26.48 -9.01
N ASN A 311 16.71 26.40 -8.47
CA ASN A 311 16.13 27.31 -7.49
C ASN A 311 16.11 26.71 -6.07
N SER A 312 17.01 25.78 -5.76
CA SER A 312 17.03 25.12 -4.46
C SER A 312 17.13 26.12 -3.31
N THR A 313 16.13 26.10 -2.42
CA THR A 313 16.05 26.98 -1.25
C THR A 313 16.79 26.43 -0.04
N ILE A 314 17.33 25.21 -0.14
CA ILE A 314 17.99 24.55 0.99
C ILE A 314 19.28 25.26 1.39
N CYS A 315 19.99 25.95 0.50
CA CYS A 315 21.17 26.74 0.90
C CYS A 315 21.42 27.90 -0.07
N ASP A 316 21.77 29.08 0.45
CA ASP A 316 22.62 30.06 -0.27
C ASP A 316 24.00 29.39 -0.50
N GLY A 317 24.13 28.53 -1.52
CA GLY A 317 25.33 27.71 -1.75
C GLY A 317 25.09 26.34 -2.40
N PHE A 318 23.82 25.93 -2.57
CA PHE A 318 23.47 24.70 -3.29
C PHE A 318 23.66 24.83 -4.83
N THR A 319 23.76 26.07 -5.33
CA THR A 319 23.71 26.43 -6.75
C THR A 319 24.99 26.15 -7.55
N SER A 320 26.09 25.70 -6.92
CA SER A 320 27.37 25.56 -7.63
C SER A 320 27.99 24.16 -7.65
N ASN A 321 27.58 23.20 -6.82
CA ASN A 321 28.27 21.89 -6.74
C ASN A 321 27.37 20.67 -6.49
N VAL A 322 26.04 20.80 -6.45
CA VAL A 322 25.15 19.63 -6.43
C VAL A 322 24.97 19.16 -7.86
N THR A 323 25.79 18.17 -8.24
CA THR A 323 25.56 17.44 -9.49
C THR A 323 24.21 16.73 -9.41
N SER A 324 23.52 16.58 -10.55
CA SER A 324 22.28 15.79 -10.66
C SER A 324 22.38 14.43 -9.94
N SER A 325 23.59 13.86 -9.91
CA SER A 325 23.90 12.57 -9.29
C SER A 325 23.58 12.41 -7.80
N THR A 326 23.48 13.52 -7.05
CA THR A 326 23.17 13.50 -5.61
C THR A 326 21.68 13.23 -5.33
N CYS A 327 20.83 13.51 -6.32
CA CYS A 327 19.38 13.36 -6.25
C CYS A 327 18.90 12.01 -6.75
N ASP A 328 19.72 11.32 -7.54
CA ASP A 328 19.46 9.99 -8.08
C ASP A 328 19.10 8.98 -6.97
N GLY A 329 19.65 9.16 -5.76
CA GLY A 329 19.41 8.26 -4.64
C GLY A 329 17.96 8.19 -4.15
N PHE A 330 17.18 9.26 -4.35
CA PHE A 330 15.76 9.33 -3.97
C PHE A 330 14.83 9.71 -5.13
N THR A 331 15.35 9.72 -6.36
CA THR A 331 14.52 9.98 -7.55
C THR A 331 13.43 8.92 -7.66
N SER A 332 12.18 9.35 -7.85
CA SER A 332 11.03 8.51 -8.16
C SER A 332 10.38 9.05 -9.42
N ASN A 333 10.84 8.62 -10.59
CA ASN A 333 10.29 9.07 -11.87
C ASN A 333 9.52 7.94 -12.54
N VAL A 334 8.19 8.01 -12.45
CA VAL A 334 7.28 7.01 -13.01
C VAL A 334 7.20 7.03 -14.54
N THR A 335 7.50 8.17 -15.18
CA THR A 335 7.47 8.31 -16.64
C THR A 335 8.68 7.68 -17.32
N SER A 336 9.85 7.74 -16.66
CA SER A 336 11.11 7.15 -17.15
C SER A 336 11.51 5.87 -16.41
N SER A 337 10.62 5.37 -15.55
CA SER A 337 10.83 4.15 -14.75
C SER A 337 12.13 4.13 -13.96
N THR A 338 12.55 5.30 -13.49
CA THR A 338 13.85 5.48 -12.83
C THR A 338 13.64 5.72 -11.34
N TYR A 339 14.18 4.81 -10.53
CA TYR A 339 14.01 4.80 -9.08
C TYR A 339 15.35 4.65 -8.36
N GLY A 340 15.61 5.55 -7.41
CA GLY A 340 16.70 5.40 -6.44
C GLY A 340 16.33 4.44 -5.30
N ALA A 341 17.32 3.94 -4.57
CA ALA A 341 17.13 3.09 -3.39
C ALA A 341 16.28 3.75 -2.31
N PHE A 342 16.43 5.07 -2.12
CA PHE A 342 15.76 5.85 -1.09
C PHE A 342 14.51 6.57 -1.61
N SER A 343 14.09 6.31 -2.85
CA SER A 343 12.86 6.88 -3.44
C SER A 343 11.61 6.48 -2.67
N VAL A 344 11.69 5.35 -1.97
CA VAL A 344 10.64 4.81 -1.11
C VAL A 344 10.73 5.32 0.32
N CYS A 345 11.69 6.16 0.68
CA CYS A 345 11.74 6.74 2.01
C CYS A 345 10.80 7.94 2.12
N SER A 346 10.30 8.20 3.33
CA SER A 346 9.37 9.30 3.58
C SER A 346 10.00 10.66 3.24
N PRO A 347 9.19 11.68 2.92
CA PRO A 347 9.69 12.98 2.48
C PRO A 347 10.79 13.59 3.37
N TRP A 348 10.62 13.55 4.71
CA TRP A 348 11.63 14.09 5.62
C TRP A 348 12.94 13.29 5.60
N GLN A 349 12.86 11.98 5.33
CA GLN A 349 14.04 11.13 5.19
C GLN A 349 14.79 11.45 3.90
N GLN A 350 14.08 11.66 2.79
CA GLN A 350 14.68 12.08 1.52
C GLN A 350 15.37 13.45 1.66
N VAL A 351 14.71 14.41 2.32
CA VAL A 351 15.30 15.72 2.62
C VAL A 351 16.53 15.58 3.51
N SER A 352 16.48 14.72 4.53
CA SER A 352 17.63 14.46 5.41
C SER A 352 18.83 13.89 4.64
N TRP A 353 18.59 12.95 3.71
CA TRP A 353 19.63 12.44 2.82
C TRP A 353 20.27 13.57 2.02
N ALA A 354 19.46 14.41 1.35
CA ALA A 354 19.97 15.51 0.53
C ALA A 354 20.78 16.53 1.36
N ILE A 355 20.32 16.86 2.56
CA ILE A 355 21.05 17.76 3.48
C ILE A 355 22.35 17.12 3.95
N ASN A 356 22.37 15.82 4.24
CA ASN A 356 23.61 15.13 4.59
C ASN A 356 24.63 15.18 3.45
N GLN A 357 24.20 15.05 2.19
CA GLN A 357 25.09 15.19 1.04
C GLN A 357 25.69 16.60 0.94
N TYR A 358 24.89 17.64 1.23
CA TYR A 358 25.40 19.01 1.34
C TYR A 358 26.42 19.16 2.48
N TYR A 359 26.13 18.57 3.65
CA TYR A 359 27.05 18.56 4.79
C TYR A 359 28.38 17.90 4.44
N LEU A 360 28.38 16.76 3.74
CA LEU A 360 29.61 16.07 3.33
C LEU A 360 30.48 16.91 2.37
N ASN A 361 29.85 17.76 1.55
CA ASN A 361 30.56 18.61 0.60
C ASN A 361 31.05 19.94 1.21
N THR A 362 30.36 20.48 2.21
CA THR A 362 30.60 21.85 2.71
C THR A 362 30.98 21.94 4.19
N GLY A 363 30.71 20.89 4.97
CA GLY A 363 30.77 20.87 6.43
C GLY A 363 29.60 21.57 7.13
N GLY A 364 28.65 22.16 6.39
CA GLY A 364 27.49 22.87 6.95
C GLY A 364 26.27 21.99 7.15
N CYS A 365 25.73 21.94 8.38
CA CYS A 365 24.51 21.19 8.71
C CYS A 365 23.29 22.08 9.03
N SER A 366 23.51 23.33 9.44
CA SER A 366 22.43 24.26 9.75
C SER A 366 21.80 24.82 8.47
N GLN A 367 20.47 24.84 8.39
CA GLN A 367 19.74 25.41 7.27
C GLN A 367 18.75 26.49 7.71
N LYS A 368 18.51 27.51 6.87
CA LYS A 368 17.58 28.62 7.18
C LYS A 368 16.11 28.16 7.22
N THR A 369 15.77 27.13 6.46
CA THR A 369 14.38 26.68 6.23
C THR A 369 14.01 25.40 6.98
N THR A 370 14.98 24.65 7.52
CA THR A 370 14.74 23.40 8.27
C THR A 370 15.54 23.36 9.56
N THR A 371 15.06 22.59 10.55
CA THR A 371 15.75 22.31 11.80
C THR A 371 16.73 21.13 11.64
N ALA A 372 17.62 21.22 10.65
CA ALA A 372 18.67 20.22 10.48
C ALA A 372 19.76 20.35 11.56
N SER A 373 20.20 19.22 12.10
CA SER A 373 21.21 19.18 13.17
C SER A 373 22.13 17.97 13.03
N LEU A 374 23.33 18.11 13.61
CA LEU A 374 24.30 17.02 13.67
C LEU A 374 23.80 15.97 14.64
N GLN A 375 23.92 14.70 14.26
CA GLN A 375 23.68 13.58 15.15
C GLN A 375 24.97 12.81 15.42
N ALA A 376 25.04 12.18 16.58
CA ALA A 376 26.08 11.21 16.86
C ALA A 376 25.84 9.96 16.01
N LEU A 377 26.88 9.48 15.33
CA LEU A 377 26.82 8.24 14.58
C LEU A 377 26.94 7.05 15.53
N GLU A 378 25.99 6.12 15.42
CA GLU A 378 26.04 4.83 16.08
C GLU A 378 26.56 3.76 15.11
N ALA A 379 27.12 2.68 15.66
CA ALA A 379 27.57 1.56 14.86
C ALA A 379 26.37 0.86 14.21
N LEU A 380 26.35 0.83 12.87
CA LEU A 380 25.31 0.12 12.12
C LEU A 380 25.43 -1.38 12.31
N ASN A 381 24.29 -2.06 12.46
CA ASN A 381 24.24 -3.52 12.47
C ASN A 381 24.54 -4.10 11.07
N SER A 382 24.79 -5.41 11.01
CA SER A 382 25.14 -6.10 9.75
C SER A 382 24.04 -5.99 8.67
N SER A 383 22.76 -6.01 9.07
CA SER A 383 21.63 -5.84 8.16
C SER A 383 21.64 -4.46 7.48
N CYS A 384 21.87 -3.39 8.25
CA CYS A 384 22.01 -2.04 7.71
C CYS A 384 23.21 -1.90 6.79
N ILE A 385 24.37 -2.44 7.19
CA ILE A 385 25.57 -2.42 6.34
C ILE A 385 25.30 -3.10 4.99
N ASN A 386 24.67 -4.28 5.01
CA ASN A 386 24.32 -5.01 3.80
C ASN A 386 23.32 -4.26 2.91
N LEU A 387 22.30 -3.64 3.49
CA LEU A 387 21.30 -2.87 2.74
C LEU A 387 21.92 -1.62 2.09
N LEU A 388 22.70 -0.85 2.84
CA LEU A 388 23.34 0.35 2.32
C LEU A 388 24.42 0.02 1.28
N ALA A 389 25.16 -1.08 1.46
CA ALA A 389 26.10 -1.55 0.45
C ALA A 389 25.41 -1.90 -0.87
N LYS A 390 24.23 -2.52 -0.82
CA LYS A 390 23.40 -2.80 -2.02
C LYS A 390 22.86 -1.53 -2.67
N ALA A 391 22.44 -0.54 -1.88
CA ALA A 391 21.99 0.76 -2.39
C ALA A 391 23.12 1.50 -3.15
N GLY A 392 24.36 1.27 -2.73
CA GLY A 392 25.55 1.94 -3.23
C GLY A 392 25.75 3.31 -2.56
N PRO A 393 26.93 3.93 -2.75
CA PRO A 393 27.34 5.13 -2.01
C PRO A 393 26.43 6.35 -2.23
N LEU A 394 25.77 6.43 -3.39
CA LEU A 394 24.81 7.48 -3.75
C LEU A 394 23.36 7.00 -3.73
N GLY A 395 23.10 5.77 -3.25
CA GLY A 395 21.75 5.21 -3.21
C GLY A 395 21.10 4.97 -4.57
N LYS A 396 21.86 4.90 -5.67
CA LYS A 396 21.28 4.81 -7.02
C LYS A 396 20.72 3.44 -7.37
N SER A 397 21.06 2.41 -6.61
CA SER A 397 20.69 1.04 -6.93
C SER A 397 19.39 0.68 -6.21
N PRO A 398 18.24 0.59 -6.92
CA PRO A 398 16.97 0.25 -6.30
C PRO A 398 17.04 -1.12 -5.60
N ILE A 399 16.42 -1.23 -4.42
CA ILE A 399 16.42 -2.46 -3.64
C ILE A 399 15.05 -3.14 -3.74
N TYR A 400 15.06 -4.31 -4.37
CA TYR A 400 13.94 -5.24 -4.39
C TYR A 400 14.23 -6.35 -3.38
N SER A 401 13.43 -6.41 -2.33
CA SER A 401 13.55 -7.43 -1.29
C SER A 401 12.18 -7.91 -0.86
N ASP A 402 12.11 -9.15 -0.38
CA ASP A 402 10.94 -9.62 0.33
C ASP A 402 10.72 -8.77 1.60
N ILE A 403 9.45 -8.56 1.96
CA ILE A 403 9.10 -7.92 3.22
C ILE A 403 9.45 -8.87 4.37
N THR A 404 10.35 -8.45 5.24
CA THR A 404 10.71 -9.17 6.46
C THR A 404 10.20 -8.44 7.68
N ILE A 405 9.64 -9.17 8.64
CA ILE A 405 9.14 -8.60 9.87
C ILE A 405 10.19 -8.85 10.94
N ALA A 406 10.67 -7.78 11.56
CA ALA A 406 11.56 -7.89 12.70
C ALA A 406 10.79 -8.60 13.82
N ASN A 407 11.05 -9.89 14.02
CA ASN A 407 10.58 -10.58 15.22
C ASN A 407 11.23 -9.88 16.42
N SER A 408 10.43 -9.36 17.35
CA SER A 408 10.85 -8.63 18.55
C SER A 408 11.68 -9.47 19.55
N ALA A 409 12.31 -10.54 19.10
CA ALA A 409 13.14 -11.43 19.90
C ALA A 409 14.40 -11.82 19.14
N THR A 410 15.24 -10.83 18.74
CA THR A 410 16.72 -10.95 18.75
C THR A 410 17.47 -9.68 18.37
N ASP A 411 16.87 -8.68 17.70
CA ASP A 411 17.58 -7.45 17.30
C ASP A 411 17.17 -6.23 18.16
N SER A 412 17.57 -6.26 19.43
CA SER A 412 17.52 -5.09 20.29
C SER A 412 18.68 -4.15 19.96
N ASN A 413 18.49 -3.23 19.01
CA ASN A 413 19.17 -1.91 18.99
C ASN A 413 18.65 -0.97 17.88
N ILE A 414 17.34 -0.95 17.60
CA ILE A 414 16.70 0.18 16.94
C ILE A 414 15.38 0.43 17.66
N THR A 415 15.33 1.45 18.52
CA THR A 415 14.06 2.02 18.97
C THR A 415 13.40 2.68 17.78
N SER A 416 12.36 2.05 17.25
CA SER A 416 11.39 2.67 16.35
C SER A 416 10.80 3.90 17.04
N VAL A 417 11.16 5.09 16.57
CA VAL A 417 10.52 6.34 17.01
C VAL A 417 9.31 6.54 16.10
N TYR A 418 8.18 5.96 16.51
CA TYR A 418 6.86 6.41 16.08
C TYR A 418 5.93 6.32 17.29
N SER A 419 5.55 7.48 17.81
CA SER A 419 4.45 7.62 18.76
C SER A 419 3.63 8.81 18.30
N ASP A 420 2.36 8.54 18.03
CA ASP A 420 1.36 9.50 17.60
C ASP A 420 1.25 10.73 18.48
N THR A 421 1.09 11.85 17.80
CA THR A 421 0.52 13.08 18.34
C THR A 421 -0.96 12.85 18.61
N SER A 422 -1.32 12.57 19.86
CA SER A 422 -2.67 12.87 20.35
C SER A 422 -2.54 13.93 21.44
N THR A 423 -3.09 15.10 21.14
CA THR A 423 -3.38 16.12 22.12
C THR A 423 -4.34 15.53 23.14
N ASP A 424 -3.86 15.20 24.34
CA ASP A 424 -4.74 15.12 25.47
C ASP A 424 -4.10 15.62 26.77
N SER A 425 -4.89 16.43 27.45
CA SER A 425 -4.53 17.18 28.64
C SER A 425 -4.04 16.28 29.78
N SER A 426 -2.85 16.60 30.30
CA SER A 426 -2.21 15.90 31.42
C SER A 426 -3.10 15.88 32.67
N ARG A 427 -3.71 14.73 32.99
CA ARG A 427 -4.17 14.40 34.34
C ARG A 427 -3.27 13.30 34.90
N SER A 428 -2.34 13.70 35.78
CA SER A 428 -1.52 12.77 36.54
C SER A 428 -2.40 11.90 37.45
N LEU A 429 -2.27 10.58 37.33
CA LEU A 429 -2.93 9.65 38.22
C LEU A 429 -2.31 9.73 39.63
N SER A 430 -3.16 9.90 40.63
CA SER A 430 -2.82 9.87 42.06
C SER A 430 -2.15 8.54 42.44
N GLY A 431 -1.14 8.58 43.32
CA GLY A 431 -0.40 7.42 43.81
C GLY A 431 -1.26 6.29 44.41
N GLY A 432 -2.53 6.57 44.75
CA GLY A 432 -3.51 5.56 45.16
C GLY A 432 -3.93 4.60 44.04
N THR A 433 -3.99 5.06 42.78
CA THR A 433 -4.40 4.22 41.64
C THR A 433 -3.28 3.28 41.20
N ILE A 434 -2.03 3.72 41.31
CA ILE A 434 -0.84 2.88 41.04
C ILE A 434 -0.75 1.74 42.08
N ALA A 435 -1.02 2.04 43.36
CA ALA A 435 -1.08 1.01 44.40
C ALA A 435 -2.21 -0.01 44.17
N GLY A 436 -3.37 0.43 43.66
CA GLY A 436 -4.49 -0.45 43.32
C GLY A 436 -4.18 -1.42 42.17
N ILE A 437 -3.50 -0.96 41.11
CA ILE A 437 -3.13 -1.80 39.95
C ILE A 437 -2.13 -2.88 40.35
N VAL A 438 -1.13 -2.55 41.18
CA VAL A 438 -0.12 -3.51 41.66
C VAL A 438 -0.75 -4.60 42.52
N VAL A 439 -1.68 -4.24 43.41
CA VAL A 439 -2.41 -5.21 44.25
C VAL A 439 -3.34 -6.08 43.40
N GLY A 440 -4.00 -5.52 42.39
CA GLY A 440 -4.85 -6.26 41.46
C GLY A 440 -4.08 -7.33 40.67
N ILE A 441 -2.90 -6.98 40.14
CA ILE A 441 -2.05 -7.92 39.40
C ILE A 441 -1.55 -9.05 40.30
N LEU A 442 -1.14 -8.74 41.54
CA LEU A 442 -0.72 -9.75 42.51
C LEU A 442 -1.85 -10.74 42.86
N LEU A 443 -3.07 -10.25 43.05
CA LEU A 443 -4.23 -11.11 43.31
C LEU A 443 -4.60 -11.97 42.10
N ALA A 444 -4.51 -11.44 40.88
CA ALA A 444 -4.75 -12.19 39.65
C ALA A 444 -3.72 -13.31 39.45
N LEU A 445 -2.44 -13.06 39.74
CA LEU A 445 -1.38 -14.08 39.66
C LEU A 445 -1.57 -15.19 40.71
N ILE A 446 -2.03 -14.86 41.92
CA ILE A 446 -2.35 -15.86 42.95
C ILE A 446 -3.55 -16.71 42.52
N ALA A 447 -4.58 -16.10 41.93
CA ALA A 447 -5.75 -16.82 41.42
C ALA A 447 -5.38 -17.77 40.26
N ALA A 448 -4.55 -17.29 39.31
CA ALA A 448 -4.04 -18.10 38.21
C ALA A 448 -3.18 -19.27 38.70
N GLY A 449 -2.27 -19.03 39.65
CA GLY A 449 -1.45 -20.08 40.28
C GLY A 449 -2.30 -21.13 40.99
N SER A 450 -3.38 -20.71 41.66
CA SER A 450 -4.33 -21.60 42.33
C SER A 450 -5.12 -22.47 41.34
N LEU A 451 -5.54 -21.90 40.20
CA LEU A 451 -6.20 -22.62 39.11
C LEU A 451 -5.26 -23.64 38.45
N ILE A 452 -4.00 -23.29 38.22
CA ILE A 452 -2.98 -24.21 37.67
C ILE A 452 -2.74 -25.37 38.65
N LEU A 453 -2.60 -25.10 39.95
CA LEU A 453 -2.46 -26.13 40.98
C LEU A 453 -3.69 -27.04 41.06
N PHE A 454 -4.89 -26.48 40.94
CA PHE A 454 -6.13 -27.26 40.88
C PHE A 454 -6.18 -28.15 39.64
N TYR A 455 -5.80 -27.63 38.47
CA TYR A 455 -5.75 -28.38 37.21
C TYR A 455 -4.72 -29.51 37.26
N LEU A 456 -3.53 -29.25 37.83
CA LEU A 456 -2.49 -30.26 38.03
C LEU A 456 -2.92 -31.35 39.03
N ARG A 457 -3.61 -30.99 40.12
CA ARG A 457 -4.21 -31.97 41.05
C ARG A 457 -5.26 -32.84 40.36
N LYS A 458 -6.14 -32.24 39.55
CA LYS A 458 -7.16 -32.97 38.77
C LYS A 458 -6.54 -33.89 37.72
N ARG A 459 -5.43 -33.48 37.10
CA ARG A 459 -4.64 -34.30 36.17
C ARG A 459 -3.94 -35.47 36.86
N LYS A 460 -3.46 -35.28 38.10
CA LYS A 460 -2.84 -36.35 38.91
C LYS A 460 -3.88 -37.40 39.35
N LEU A 461 -5.10 -36.97 39.67
CA LEU A 461 -6.24 -37.87 39.97
C LEU A 461 -6.78 -38.62 38.73
N ARG A 462 -6.75 -38.01 37.54
CA ARG A 462 -7.04 -38.74 36.29
C ARG A 462 -5.98 -39.75 35.93
N LYS A 463 -4.70 -39.49 36.24
CA LYS A 463 -3.61 -40.46 36.03
C LYS A 463 -3.65 -41.64 37.01
N SER A 464 -4.19 -41.48 38.23
CA SER A 464 -4.42 -42.62 39.13
C SER A 464 -5.60 -43.49 38.72
N HIS A 465 -6.52 -43.00 37.88
CA HIS A 465 -7.66 -43.76 37.36
C HIS A 465 -7.38 -44.48 36.03
N ILE A 466 -6.27 -44.14 35.35
CA ILE A 466 -5.85 -44.75 34.07
C ILE A 466 -4.71 -45.77 34.27
N ALA A 467 -4.10 -45.81 35.45
CA ALA A 467 -3.03 -46.76 35.79
C ALA A 467 -3.55 -48.14 36.30
N GLN A 468 -4.85 -48.44 36.15
CA GLN A 468 -5.44 -49.74 36.51
C GLN A 468 -5.97 -50.54 35.29
N GLU A 469 -5.74 -50.05 34.08
CA GLU A 469 -6.01 -50.77 32.82
C GLU A 469 -4.84 -50.56 31.85
N LEU A 470 -3.65 -51.11 32.14
CA LEU A 470 -2.65 -51.45 31.11
C LEU A 470 -1.51 -52.32 31.69
N GLU A 471 -1.85 -53.49 32.23
CA GLU A 471 -0.89 -54.60 32.35
C GLU A 471 -1.19 -55.64 31.27
N ALA A 472 -0.66 -55.42 30.07
CA ALA A 472 -0.38 -56.49 29.12
C ALA A 472 0.67 -56.03 28.10
N SER A 473 1.82 -56.72 28.13
CA SER A 473 2.90 -56.79 27.14
C SER A 473 3.89 -55.62 26.97
N THR A 474 5.12 -55.85 27.43
CA THR A 474 6.42 -55.31 26.97
C THR A 474 7.12 -56.40 26.12
N PRO A 475 8.32 -56.24 25.48
CA PRO A 475 9.18 -55.06 25.27
C PRO A 475 9.90 -54.95 23.88
N GLY A 476 10.61 -53.83 23.67
CA GLY A 476 11.74 -53.66 22.73
C GLY A 476 12.13 -52.17 22.54
N GLN A 477 12.99 -51.57 23.38
CA GLN A 477 14.46 -51.37 23.23
C GLN A 477 14.82 -50.24 22.21
N HIS A 478 15.09 -49.00 22.63
CA HIS A 478 16.39 -48.35 22.99
C HIS A 478 17.43 -48.41 21.82
N ASP A 479 18.01 -47.33 21.27
CA ASP A 479 18.76 -46.21 21.90
C ASP A 479 18.87 -44.92 21.02
N THR A 480 19.26 -43.80 21.67
CA THR A 480 19.75 -42.50 21.15
C THR A 480 21.11 -42.18 21.86
N PRO A 481 21.74 -40.97 21.84
CA PRO A 481 21.94 -39.86 20.86
C PRO A 481 23.43 -39.35 20.83
N ALA A 482 23.70 -38.23 20.11
CA ALA A 482 24.54 -37.04 20.49
C ALA A 482 25.21 -36.43 19.23
N GLU A 483 25.16 -35.13 18.86
CA GLU A 483 25.37 -33.80 19.48
C GLU A 483 26.80 -33.19 19.32
N LEU A 484 26.78 -31.90 18.88
CA LEU A 484 27.66 -30.75 19.15
C LEU A 484 28.97 -30.41 18.38
N GLY A 485 29.12 -29.09 18.14
CA GLY A 485 30.36 -28.31 17.97
C GLY A 485 30.39 -27.43 16.70
N ASN A 486 29.82 -26.21 16.69
CA ASN A 486 30.40 -24.90 17.08
C ASN A 486 31.81 -24.60 16.52
N ASP A 487 31.93 -23.58 15.67
CA ASP A 487 32.79 -22.41 15.93
C ASP A 487 32.66 -21.34 14.84
N GLY A 488 32.47 -20.10 15.29
CA GLY A 488 32.49 -18.90 14.48
C GLY A 488 33.87 -18.24 14.47
N GLN A 489 34.19 -17.54 13.38
CA GLN A 489 35.30 -16.60 13.34
C GLN A 489 34.84 -15.28 12.69
N LYS A 490 35.11 -14.18 13.41
CA LYS A 490 35.04 -12.80 12.95
C LYS A 490 36.28 -12.49 12.11
N ALA A 491 36.14 -11.66 11.07
CA ALA A 491 37.24 -10.93 10.47
C ALA A 491 36.77 -9.53 10.06
N GLU A 492 37.40 -8.51 10.65
CA GLU A 492 37.43 -7.12 10.22
C GLU A 492 38.27 -7.00 8.94
N LEU A 493 37.96 -6.09 8.02
CA LEU A 493 38.92 -5.52 7.06
C LEU A 493 38.38 -4.18 6.52
N TRP A 494 39.14 -3.10 6.72
CA TRP A 494 39.09 -1.88 5.92
C TRP A 494 40.47 -1.62 5.30
N ALA A 495 40.40 -1.14 4.06
CA ALA A 495 41.29 -0.22 3.35
C ALA A 495 42.72 -0.63 2.90
N ASN A 496 42.90 -0.41 1.59
CA ASN A 496 44.09 -0.02 0.82
C ASN A 496 45.31 -0.93 0.80
N ASP A 497 45.67 -1.39 -0.40
CA ASP A 497 46.90 -0.86 -1.00
C ASP A 497 46.96 -0.90 -2.53
N THR A 498 47.91 -0.12 -3.01
CA THR A 498 48.17 0.43 -4.33
C THR A 498 49.23 -0.39 -5.07
N SER A 499 49.32 -0.19 -6.40
CA SER A 499 50.45 -0.49 -7.30
C SER A 499 50.54 -1.95 -7.81
N THR A 500 51.01 -2.29 -9.01
CA THR A 500 51.43 -1.60 -10.26
C THR A 500 51.74 -2.72 -11.27
N ASN A 501 51.39 -2.56 -12.55
CA ASN A 501 52.23 -2.81 -13.74
C ASN A 501 51.34 -2.77 -15.00
N THR A 502 51.40 -1.71 -15.82
CA THR A 502 52.35 -1.45 -16.93
C THR A 502 52.25 -2.45 -18.07
N GLY A 503 51.89 -1.93 -19.25
CA GLY A 503 51.74 -2.71 -20.49
C GLY A 503 51.10 -1.92 -21.63
N THR A 504 51.76 -0.85 -22.02
CA THR A 504 51.59 -0.03 -23.25
C THR A 504 51.25 -0.81 -24.52
N THR A 505 50.36 -0.26 -25.37
CA THR A 505 50.67 0.24 -26.74
C THR A 505 49.47 0.96 -27.35
N SER A 506 49.67 2.23 -27.71
CA SER A 506 48.89 2.99 -28.73
C SER A 506 49.65 2.90 -30.06
N PRO A 507 49.00 3.15 -31.23
CA PRO A 507 49.10 4.51 -31.79
C PRO A 507 47.89 5.02 -32.62
N LYS A 508 47.72 6.35 -32.56
CA LYS A 508 47.36 7.34 -33.62
C LYS A 508 45.97 7.25 -34.29
N GLU A 509 45.07 8.23 -34.12
CA GLU A 509 45.05 9.63 -34.64
C GLU A 509 44.69 9.72 -36.13
N LEU A 510 43.52 10.32 -36.44
CA LEU A 510 43.27 11.19 -37.60
C LEU A 510 41.90 11.89 -37.50
N ALA A 511 41.92 13.20 -37.73
CA ALA A 511 40.80 14.13 -37.73
C ALA A 511 40.24 14.38 -39.15
N HIS A 512 38.98 14.83 -39.25
CA HIS A 512 38.43 15.89 -40.13
C HIS A 512 36.88 15.79 -40.17
N GLU A 513 36.15 16.80 -39.70
CA GLU A 513 35.53 17.95 -40.42
C GLU A 513 34.11 17.68 -40.96
N GLY A 514 33.21 18.63 -40.73
CA GLY A 514 31.85 18.62 -41.28
C GLY A 514 30.91 19.64 -40.64
N ASP A 515 31.15 20.92 -40.91
CA ASP A 515 30.21 22.03 -40.69
C ASP A 515 28.91 21.87 -41.48
N ALA A 516 27.77 22.28 -40.89
CA ALA A 516 26.65 22.85 -41.63
C ALA A 516 25.76 23.75 -40.73
N MET A 517 25.73 25.03 -41.12
CA MET A 517 24.93 26.14 -40.58
C MET A 517 23.41 26.01 -40.85
N LEU A 518 22.58 26.36 -39.84
CA LEU A 518 21.44 27.32 -39.81
C LEU A 518 20.33 27.29 -40.91
N PRO A 519 19.05 27.65 -40.60
CA PRO A 519 18.74 28.90 -39.89
C PRO A 519 17.61 28.92 -38.84
N ARG A 520 17.79 29.94 -37.98
CA ARG A 520 16.81 30.65 -37.16
C ARG A 520 15.57 31.05 -37.97
N ASN A 521 14.41 30.89 -37.34
CA ASN A 521 13.30 31.84 -37.47
C ASN A 521 12.94 32.34 -36.07
N GLN A 522 13.10 33.64 -35.87
CA GLN A 522 12.47 34.42 -34.80
C GLN A 522 11.24 35.09 -35.41
N ASN A 523 10.07 34.99 -34.77
CA ASN A 523 9.27 36.16 -34.42
C ASN A 523 8.06 35.80 -33.53
N GLU A 524 7.89 36.63 -32.48
CA GLU A 524 6.62 37.16 -31.92
C GLU A 524 5.58 36.13 -31.43
N SER A 525 5.19 36.08 -30.14
CA SER A 525 4.48 37.12 -29.38
C SER A 525 4.34 36.65 -27.92
N ARG A 526 4.82 37.40 -26.92
CA ARG A 526 4.05 38.24 -25.97
C ARG A 526 2.93 37.55 -25.17
N GLU A 527 3.19 37.47 -23.86
CA GLU A 527 2.32 37.80 -22.70
C GLU A 527 0.87 37.28 -22.69
N ILE A 528 0.51 36.53 -21.65
CA ILE A 528 -0.49 36.90 -20.62
C ILE A 528 -0.39 35.88 -19.46
N CYS A 529 -0.02 36.38 -18.27
CA CYS A 529 -0.45 35.83 -16.99
C CYS A 529 -1.75 36.53 -16.60
N GLU A 530 -2.76 35.81 -16.12
CA GLU A 530 -3.44 36.05 -14.83
C GLU A 530 -4.77 35.26 -14.73
N MET A 531 -5.03 34.79 -13.50
CA MET A 531 -6.27 34.23 -12.92
C MET A 531 -6.56 32.73 -13.09
N ALA A 532 -5.94 31.92 -12.22
CA ALA A 532 -6.61 30.99 -11.29
C ALA A 532 -5.59 30.43 -10.29
#